data_AF-A0A357IZZ4-F1
#
_entry.id   AF-A0A357IZZ4-F1
#
_cell.length_a   1.000
_cell.length_b   1.000
_cell.length_c   1.000
_cell.angle_alpha   90.00
_cell.angle_beta   90.00
_cell.angle_gamma   90.00
#
_symmetry.space_group_name_H-M   'P 1'
#
loop_
_entity.id
_entity.type
_entity.pdbx_description
1 polymer ?
#
loop_
_entity_poly.entity_id
_entity_poly.type
_entity_poly.pdbx_seq_one_letter_code
_entity_poly.pdbx_strand_id
1 'polypeptide(L)'
;MERKSRMESYRERVRDLIRESEYGQAFREIRSELESQKSESSVPQKRAWSLYFACISLFGLGHVQQARRYYQELLEVAGDSVSSRYIQAYLELQSRKPEEALVTLTSILELDPSDTRCDALIEQLKEAPDSLAEYSRKRAGILDFFPGIAPEHRAGGETDPHFSSGVQSSGKARDNESSSDRGKGRLNPIGLKSRDGERNEDYYAKPERKGIPTWVIVAISILALGLAAVAGWKMMTSSDDPLMDSDLPRPPGHSTVLPEAAGEFSYFYDSKDRAVEDYEKARLAIEDGRVNQARKMLGRLERSNVDFVFKERAKTLRQSIPLPRMEDFTDSVTMGEIESDPYSYRDAVFLWQGTVETSRLSPTGADLKMRLKERDESVLLRYSGGNSEIMDGLKELEAGHDITVFGRVLSSDEGSNMMFQLLDFRPGR
;
A
#
# COMPACT_ATOMS: atom_id res chain seq x y z
N MET A 1 37.88 6.01 -16.86
CA MET A 1 37.54 4.65 -17.34
C MET A 1 37.03 3.78 -16.21
N GLU A 2 37.62 3.81 -15.01
CA GLU A 2 37.22 2.98 -13.86
C GLU A 2 35.73 3.05 -13.48
N ARG A 3 35.11 4.24 -13.48
CA ARG A 3 33.68 4.39 -13.13
C ARG A 3 32.73 3.62 -14.08
N LYS A 4 33.04 3.56 -15.38
CA LYS A 4 32.24 2.82 -16.36
C LYS A 4 32.35 1.31 -16.12
N SER A 5 33.58 0.83 -15.90
CA SER A 5 33.86 -0.58 -15.60
C SER A 5 33.17 -1.05 -14.31
N ARG A 6 33.16 -0.22 -13.25
CA ARG A 6 32.45 -0.55 -12.00
C ARG A 6 30.93 -0.68 -12.20
N MET A 7 30.35 0.20 -13.02
CA MET A 7 28.92 0.17 -13.31
C MET A 7 28.53 -1.05 -14.14
N GLU A 8 29.33 -1.41 -15.14
CA GLU A 8 29.11 -2.61 -15.95
C GLU A 8 29.22 -3.89 -15.11
N SER A 9 30.24 -3.97 -14.24
CA SER A 9 30.40 -5.11 -13.32
C SER A 9 29.21 -5.25 -12.35
N TYR A 10 28.68 -4.14 -11.84
CA TYR A 10 27.48 -4.14 -11.01
C TYR A 10 26.24 -4.61 -11.79
N ARG A 11 26.04 -4.10 -13.01
CA ARG A 11 24.91 -4.48 -13.85
C ARG A 11 24.91 -5.96 -14.18
N GLU A 12 26.08 -6.51 -14.53
CA GLU A 12 26.16 -7.93 -14.88
C GLU A 12 25.90 -8.82 -13.66
N ARG A 13 26.47 -8.46 -12.50
CA ARG A 13 26.20 -9.18 -11.25
C ARG A 13 24.71 -9.23 -10.90
N VAL A 14 24.01 -8.09 -10.99
CA VAL A 14 22.57 -8.04 -10.73
C VAL A 14 21.79 -8.88 -11.74
N ARG A 15 22.16 -8.84 -13.03
CA ARG A 15 21.55 -9.70 -14.05
C ARG A 15 21.75 -11.18 -13.75
N ASP A 16 22.94 -11.58 -13.34
CA ASP A 16 23.24 -12.97 -13.02
C ASP A 16 22.40 -13.45 -11.82
N LEU A 17 22.31 -12.65 -10.76
CA LEU A 17 21.40 -12.95 -9.65
C LEU A 17 19.94 -13.08 -10.09
N ILE A 18 19.47 -12.23 -11.00
CA ILE A 18 18.10 -12.32 -11.54
C ILE A 18 17.92 -13.58 -12.41
N ARG A 19 18.90 -13.92 -13.27
CA ARG A 19 18.90 -15.13 -14.11
C ARG A 19 18.88 -16.42 -13.27
N GLU A 20 19.63 -16.43 -12.18
CA GLU A 20 19.65 -17.52 -11.20
C GLU A 20 18.41 -17.53 -10.30
N SER A 21 17.43 -16.66 -10.58
CA SER A 21 16.22 -16.46 -9.78
C SER A 21 16.49 -16.02 -8.33
N GLU A 22 17.68 -15.54 -7.99
CA GLU A 22 18.04 -15.01 -6.67
C GLU A 22 17.53 -13.58 -6.41
N TYR A 23 16.24 -13.34 -6.68
CA TYR A 23 15.62 -12.01 -6.65
C TYR A 23 15.79 -11.26 -5.33
N GLY A 24 15.78 -11.97 -4.19
CA GLY A 24 16.00 -11.37 -2.88
C GLY A 24 17.43 -10.85 -2.69
N GLN A 25 18.43 -11.54 -3.24
CA GLN A 25 19.82 -11.09 -3.21
C GLN A 25 20.00 -9.89 -4.16
N ALA A 26 19.49 -10.01 -5.39
CA ALA A 26 19.50 -8.94 -6.38
C ALA A 26 18.91 -7.65 -5.81
N PHE A 27 17.73 -7.73 -5.17
CA PHE A 27 17.07 -6.55 -4.59
C PHE A 27 17.88 -5.92 -3.45
N ARG A 28 18.55 -6.72 -2.60
CA ARG A 28 19.44 -6.18 -1.55
C ARG A 28 20.63 -5.41 -2.13
N GLU A 29 21.27 -5.95 -3.16
CA GLU A 29 22.37 -5.25 -3.84
C GLU A 29 21.89 -3.95 -4.50
N ILE A 30 20.73 -4.00 -5.17
CA ILE A 30 20.12 -2.84 -5.80
C ILE A 30 19.76 -1.76 -4.78
N ARG A 31 19.18 -2.15 -3.66
CA ARG A 31 18.79 -1.22 -2.60
C ARG A 31 20.02 -0.54 -1.97
N SER A 32 21.07 -1.29 -1.67
CA SER A 32 22.33 -0.74 -1.15
C SER A 32 22.92 0.31 -2.11
N GLU A 33 22.90 0.01 -3.41
CA GLU A 33 23.36 0.93 -4.45
C GLU A 33 22.46 2.18 -4.55
N LEU A 34 21.14 2.04 -4.51
CA LEU A 34 20.20 3.18 -4.51
C LEU A 34 20.34 4.07 -3.27
N GLU A 35 20.62 3.49 -2.10
CA GLU A 35 20.88 4.23 -0.86
C GLU A 35 22.19 5.02 -0.98
N SER A 36 23.25 4.43 -1.57
CA SER A 36 24.51 5.13 -1.83
C SER A 36 24.37 6.28 -2.82
N GLN A 37 23.37 6.24 -3.70
CA GLN A 37 23.07 7.30 -4.66
C GLN A 37 22.25 8.45 -4.07
N LYS A 38 21.65 8.30 -2.88
CA LYS A 38 20.93 9.42 -2.24
C LYS A 38 21.86 10.51 -1.72
N SER A 39 23.10 10.16 -1.41
CA SER A 39 24.11 11.09 -0.87
C SER A 39 24.98 11.74 -1.96
N GLU A 40 25.07 11.14 -3.14
CA GLU A 40 25.85 11.66 -4.26
C GLU A 40 24.94 12.27 -5.34
N SER A 41 25.44 13.26 -6.09
CA SER A 41 24.81 13.71 -7.34
C SER A 41 24.88 12.58 -8.38
N SER A 42 23.98 11.61 -8.26
CA SER A 42 24.02 10.38 -9.04
C SER A 42 23.76 10.65 -10.51
N VAL A 43 24.42 9.87 -11.38
CA VAL A 43 24.15 9.89 -12.82
C VAL A 43 22.74 9.33 -13.04
N PRO A 44 21.77 10.09 -13.60
CA PRO A 44 20.37 9.66 -13.72
C PRO A 44 20.21 8.28 -14.38
N GLN A 45 21.06 7.99 -15.38
CA GLN A 45 21.07 6.70 -16.05
C GLN A 45 21.43 5.54 -15.11
N LYS A 46 22.33 5.72 -14.14
CA LYS A 46 22.66 4.65 -13.18
C LYS A 46 21.47 4.36 -12.28
N ARG A 47 20.81 5.41 -11.78
CA ARG A 47 19.61 5.32 -10.95
C ARG A 47 18.47 4.64 -11.68
N ALA A 48 18.18 5.05 -12.92
CA ALA A 48 17.16 4.43 -13.76
C ALA A 48 17.37 2.91 -13.92
N TRP A 49 18.59 2.47 -14.18
CA TRP A 49 18.90 1.04 -14.30
C TRP A 49 18.68 0.27 -12.99
N SER A 50 19.08 0.84 -11.85
CA SER A 50 18.82 0.24 -10.55
C SER A 50 17.32 0.14 -10.26
N LEU A 51 16.53 1.18 -10.57
CA LEU A 51 15.07 1.17 -10.41
C LEU A 51 14.40 0.12 -11.31
N TYR A 52 14.84 -0.02 -12.56
CA TYR A 52 14.36 -1.04 -13.49
C TYR A 52 14.58 -2.47 -12.94
N PHE A 53 15.80 -2.80 -12.50
CA PHE A 53 16.08 -4.11 -11.92
C PHE A 53 15.41 -4.32 -10.56
N ALA A 54 15.16 -3.25 -9.78
CA ALA A 54 14.37 -3.33 -8.55
C ALA A 54 12.95 -3.81 -8.85
N CYS A 55 12.30 -3.24 -9.88
CA CYS A 55 10.96 -3.66 -10.31
C CYS A 55 10.94 -5.15 -10.66
N ILE A 56 11.90 -5.62 -11.46
CA ILE A 56 11.99 -7.03 -11.90
C ILE A 56 12.22 -7.97 -10.70
N SER A 57 13.13 -7.59 -9.79
CA SER A 57 13.40 -8.39 -8.59
C SER A 57 12.16 -8.47 -7.70
N LEU A 58 11.41 -7.37 -7.56
CA LEU A 58 10.18 -7.33 -6.77
C LEU A 58 9.05 -8.13 -7.41
N PHE A 59 8.94 -8.15 -8.75
CA PHE A 59 8.05 -9.08 -9.45
C PHE A 59 8.44 -10.53 -9.17
N GLY A 60 9.74 -10.85 -9.20
CA GLY A 60 10.27 -12.17 -8.86
C GLY A 60 9.96 -12.64 -7.44
N LEU A 61 9.77 -11.70 -6.52
CA LEU A 61 9.37 -11.94 -5.14
C LEU A 61 7.84 -11.91 -4.92
N GLY A 62 7.05 -11.59 -5.95
CA GLY A 62 5.59 -11.41 -5.84
C GLY A 62 5.17 -10.10 -5.17
N HIS A 63 6.09 -9.16 -4.95
CA HIS A 63 5.82 -7.85 -4.35
C HIS A 63 5.42 -6.81 -5.40
N VAL A 64 4.31 -7.07 -6.12
CA VAL A 64 3.84 -6.26 -7.26
C VAL A 64 3.63 -4.78 -6.90
N GLN A 65 3.16 -4.50 -5.68
CA GLN A 65 2.87 -3.13 -5.25
C GLN A 65 4.12 -2.32 -4.92
N GLN A 66 5.12 -2.96 -4.30
CA GLN A 66 6.43 -2.34 -4.13
C GLN A 66 7.05 -2.07 -5.50
N ALA A 67 6.94 -3.00 -6.45
CA ALA A 67 7.44 -2.80 -7.81
C ALA A 67 6.78 -1.59 -8.50
N ARG A 68 5.49 -1.36 -8.28
CA ARG A 68 4.77 -0.18 -8.79
C ARG A 68 5.35 1.15 -8.28
N ARG A 69 5.78 1.21 -7.01
CA ARG A 69 6.44 2.40 -6.44
C ARG A 69 7.78 2.67 -7.12
N TYR A 70 8.61 1.62 -7.26
CA TYR A 70 9.89 1.73 -7.96
C TYR A 70 9.72 2.09 -9.45
N TYR A 71 8.61 1.67 -10.07
CA TYR A 71 8.25 2.05 -11.43
C TYR A 71 7.87 3.53 -11.56
N GLN A 72 7.15 4.10 -10.60
CA GLN A 72 6.87 5.55 -10.56
C GLN A 72 8.18 6.34 -10.45
N GLU A 73 9.08 5.96 -9.54
CA GLU A 73 10.41 6.57 -9.47
C GLU A 73 11.20 6.40 -10.78
N LEU A 74 11.07 5.26 -11.46
CA LEU A 74 11.72 5.02 -12.75
C LEU A 74 11.22 6.00 -13.81
N LEU A 75 9.90 6.24 -13.88
CA LEU A 75 9.31 7.22 -14.80
C LEU A 75 9.79 8.64 -14.50
N GLU A 76 9.94 9.02 -13.24
CA GLU A 76 10.47 10.34 -12.87
C GLU A 76 11.93 10.55 -13.32
N VAL A 77 12.75 9.50 -13.20
CA VAL A 77 14.19 9.58 -13.51
C VAL A 77 14.48 9.40 -14.99
N ALA A 78 13.82 8.44 -15.65
CA ALA A 78 14.11 8.02 -17.02
C ALA A 78 13.11 8.53 -18.05
N GLY A 79 11.93 9.00 -17.61
CA GLY A 79 10.81 9.31 -18.49
C GLY A 79 10.19 8.06 -19.11
N ASP A 80 9.43 8.30 -20.18
CA ASP A 80 8.82 7.24 -20.99
C ASP A 80 9.87 6.63 -21.93
N SER A 81 10.38 5.47 -21.54
CA SER A 81 11.41 4.70 -22.24
C SER A 81 10.91 3.30 -22.58
N VAL A 82 11.60 2.61 -23.51
CA VAL A 82 11.29 1.19 -23.83
C VAL A 82 11.29 0.33 -22.57
N SER A 83 12.29 0.48 -21.69
CA SER A 83 12.38 -0.29 -20.44
C SER A 83 11.23 -0.01 -19.48
N SER A 84 10.78 1.24 -19.34
CA SER A 84 9.62 1.56 -18.49
C SER A 84 8.32 1.01 -19.08
N ARG A 85 8.16 1.00 -20.41
CA ARG A 85 6.98 0.39 -21.06
C ARG A 85 6.90 -1.12 -20.88
N TYR A 86 8.03 -1.82 -20.86
CA TYR A 86 8.05 -3.24 -20.47
C TYR A 86 7.54 -3.45 -19.04
N ILE A 87 8.00 -2.63 -18.07
CA ILE A 87 7.50 -2.72 -16.69
C ILE A 87 5.99 -2.44 -16.63
N GLN A 88 5.52 -1.44 -17.38
CA GLN A 88 4.10 -1.10 -17.46
C GLN A 88 3.26 -2.25 -18.03
N ALA A 89 3.63 -2.80 -19.18
CA ALA A 89 2.93 -3.91 -19.81
C ALA A 89 2.86 -5.11 -18.86
N TYR A 90 3.95 -5.41 -18.14
CA TYR A 90 3.95 -6.46 -17.14
C TYR A 90 2.99 -6.18 -15.98
N LEU A 91 2.94 -4.95 -15.45
CA LEU A 91 1.97 -4.54 -14.42
C LEU A 91 0.52 -4.68 -14.88
N GLU A 92 0.23 -4.36 -16.15
CA GLU A 92 -1.09 -4.49 -16.76
C GLU A 92 -1.51 -5.97 -16.86
N LEU A 93 -0.59 -6.86 -17.24
CA LEU A 93 -0.82 -8.32 -17.22
C LEU A 93 -1.08 -8.85 -15.81
N GLN A 94 -0.28 -8.42 -14.82
CA GLN A 94 -0.50 -8.78 -13.42
C GLN A 94 -1.88 -8.33 -12.92
N SER A 95 -2.36 -7.19 -13.42
CA SER A 95 -3.66 -6.61 -13.09
C SER A 95 -4.85 -7.21 -13.87
N ARG A 96 -4.65 -8.29 -14.65
CA ARG A 96 -5.66 -8.92 -15.53
C ARG A 96 -6.20 -7.98 -16.61
N LYS A 97 -5.32 -7.15 -17.17
CA LYS A 97 -5.68 -6.20 -18.23
C LYS A 97 -4.88 -6.47 -19.51
N PRO A 98 -5.15 -7.60 -20.20
CA PRO A 98 -4.38 -7.98 -21.39
C PRO A 98 -4.54 -6.97 -22.55
N GLU A 99 -5.70 -6.34 -22.67
CA GLU A 99 -5.97 -5.29 -23.68
C GLU A 99 -5.04 -4.07 -23.50
N GLU A 100 -4.90 -3.57 -22.27
CA GLU A 100 -4.00 -2.44 -21.95
C GLU A 100 -2.54 -2.85 -22.21
N ALA A 101 -2.16 -4.06 -21.78
CA ALA A 101 -0.81 -4.60 -22.02
C ALA A 101 -0.48 -4.69 -23.51
N LEU A 102 -1.44 -5.09 -24.35
CA LEU A 102 -1.26 -5.18 -25.80
C LEU A 102 -0.99 -3.81 -26.43
N VAL A 103 -1.72 -2.78 -26.00
CA VAL A 103 -1.49 -1.40 -26.44
C VAL A 103 -0.09 -0.93 -26.03
N THR A 104 0.30 -1.17 -24.77
CA THR A 104 1.61 -0.80 -24.25
C THR A 104 2.74 -1.51 -25.01
N LEU A 105 2.63 -2.82 -25.27
CA LEU A 105 3.60 -3.57 -26.07
C LEU A 105 3.67 -3.06 -27.51
N THR A 106 2.53 -2.78 -28.15
CA THR A 106 2.53 -2.21 -29.51
C THR A 106 3.27 -0.89 -29.57
N SER A 107 3.12 -0.06 -28.54
CA SER A 107 3.85 1.21 -28.44
C SER A 107 5.37 1.03 -28.27
N ILE A 108 5.86 -0.12 -27.74
CA ILE A 108 7.29 -0.42 -27.69
C ILE A 108 7.85 -0.58 -29.12
N LEU A 109 7.13 -1.29 -30.00
CA LEU A 109 7.54 -1.46 -31.40
C LEU A 109 7.52 -0.14 -32.18
N GLU A 110 6.72 0.84 -31.78
CA GLU A 110 6.79 2.20 -32.36
C GLU A 110 8.10 2.92 -32.02
N LEU A 111 8.66 2.66 -30.83
CA LEU A 111 9.94 3.24 -30.38
C LEU A 111 11.15 2.44 -30.89
N ASP A 112 11.05 1.11 -30.88
CA ASP A 112 12.08 0.19 -31.36
C ASP A 112 11.45 -0.91 -32.23
N PRO A 113 11.34 -0.67 -33.55
CA PRO A 113 10.78 -1.64 -34.49
C PRO A 113 11.61 -2.93 -34.63
N SER A 114 12.82 -2.98 -34.07
CA SER A 114 13.70 -4.14 -34.15
C SER A 114 13.54 -5.14 -33.01
N ASP A 115 12.67 -4.82 -32.03
CA ASP A 115 12.44 -5.67 -30.86
C ASP A 115 11.55 -6.89 -31.19
N THR A 116 12.19 -7.94 -31.69
CA THR A 116 11.53 -9.22 -32.05
C THR A 116 10.89 -9.92 -30.85
N ARG A 117 11.34 -9.62 -29.62
CA ARG A 117 10.73 -10.18 -28.41
C ARG A 117 9.38 -9.56 -28.14
N CYS A 118 9.29 -8.23 -28.26
CA CYS A 118 8.03 -7.55 -28.12
C CYS A 118 6.99 -8.05 -29.13
N ASP A 119 7.42 -8.31 -30.36
CA ASP A 119 6.57 -8.90 -31.41
C ASP A 119 6.05 -10.29 -31.00
N ALA A 120 6.93 -11.17 -30.52
CA ALA A 120 6.53 -12.49 -30.01
C ALA A 120 5.57 -12.41 -28.81
N LEU A 121 5.77 -11.47 -27.88
CA LEU A 121 4.84 -11.24 -26.76
C LEU A 121 3.46 -10.76 -27.24
N ILE A 122 3.42 -9.89 -28.26
CA ILE A 122 2.18 -9.43 -28.88
C ILE A 122 1.44 -10.58 -29.55
N GLU A 123 2.13 -11.44 -30.30
CA GLU A 123 1.52 -12.63 -30.92
C GLU A 123 0.95 -13.59 -29.87
N GLN A 124 1.71 -13.90 -28.81
CA GLN A 124 1.25 -14.75 -27.71
C GLN A 124 0.04 -14.15 -26.99
N LEU A 125 0.04 -12.83 -26.76
CA LEU A 125 -1.05 -12.13 -26.07
C LEU A 125 -2.32 -12.11 -26.93
N LYS A 126 -2.20 -12.02 -28.26
CA LYS A 126 -3.32 -12.11 -29.20
C LYS A 126 -3.92 -13.51 -29.29
N GLU A 127 -3.09 -14.55 -29.26
CA GLU A 127 -3.54 -15.93 -29.36
C GLU A 127 -4.24 -16.40 -28.09
N ALA A 128 -3.66 -16.11 -26.92
CA ALA A 128 -4.15 -16.62 -25.63
C ALA A 128 -3.92 -15.61 -24.49
N PRO A 129 -4.74 -14.55 -24.38
CA PRO A 129 -4.51 -13.45 -23.44
C PRO A 129 -4.50 -13.89 -21.97
N ASP A 130 -5.41 -14.79 -21.59
CA ASP A 130 -5.48 -15.33 -20.22
C ASP A 130 -4.30 -16.25 -19.89
N SER A 131 -3.82 -17.01 -20.88
CA SER A 131 -2.67 -17.92 -20.71
C SER A 131 -1.40 -17.14 -20.45
N LEU A 132 -1.13 -16.08 -21.22
CA LEU A 132 0.05 -15.24 -21.01
C LEU A 132 -0.04 -14.47 -19.68
N ALA A 133 -1.24 -13.99 -19.31
CA ALA A 133 -1.46 -13.36 -18.01
C ALA A 133 -1.19 -14.33 -16.85
N GLU A 134 -1.62 -15.59 -16.95
CA GLU A 134 -1.29 -16.62 -15.95
C GLU A 134 0.22 -16.96 -15.97
N TYR A 135 0.82 -17.10 -17.14
CA TYR A 135 2.24 -17.38 -17.32
C TYR A 135 3.12 -16.30 -16.68
N SER A 136 2.76 -15.03 -16.89
CA SER A 136 3.50 -13.89 -16.32
C SER A 136 3.53 -13.91 -14.79
N ARG A 137 2.54 -14.53 -14.12
CA ARG A 137 2.51 -14.69 -12.65
C ARG A 137 3.42 -15.81 -12.16
N LYS A 138 3.81 -16.74 -13.04
CA LYS A 138 4.76 -17.81 -12.69
C LYS A 138 6.16 -17.21 -12.67
N ARG A 139 6.95 -17.61 -11.69
CA ARG A 139 8.33 -17.12 -11.49
C ARG A 139 9.21 -17.27 -12.73
N ALA A 140 8.99 -18.33 -13.51
CA ALA A 140 9.72 -18.59 -14.77
C ALA A 140 9.39 -17.56 -15.87
N GLY A 141 8.13 -17.11 -15.96
CA GLY A 141 7.69 -16.20 -17.02
C GLY A 141 8.23 -14.78 -16.93
N ILE A 142 8.86 -14.42 -15.80
CA ILE A 142 9.49 -13.10 -15.61
C ILE A 142 10.70 -12.95 -16.53
N LEU A 143 11.54 -13.99 -16.65
CA LEU A 143 12.80 -13.89 -17.40
C LEU A 143 12.57 -13.72 -18.90
N ASP A 144 11.54 -14.38 -19.42
CA ASP A 144 11.16 -14.31 -20.83
C ASP A 144 10.61 -12.94 -21.20
N PHE A 145 9.96 -12.26 -20.26
CA PHE A 145 9.30 -10.98 -20.49
C PHE A 145 10.29 -9.82 -20.65
N PHE A 146 11.40 -9.80 -19.89
CA PHE A 146 12.26 -8.61 -19.78
C PHE A 146 13.54 -8.69 -20.64
N PRO A 147 13.79 -7.70 -21.52
CA PRO A 147 14.97 -7.71 -22.39
C PRO A 147 16.28 -7.63 -21.61
N GLY A 148 17.30 -8.33 -22.12
CA GLY A 148 18.65 -8.37 -21.54
C GLY A 148 18.82 -9.23 -20.27
N ILE A 149 17.76 -9.91 -19.83
CA ILE A 149 17.79 -10.80 -18.66
C ILE A 149 17.76 -12.26 -19.09
N ALA A 150 16.83 -12.63 -19.97
CA ALA A 150 16.79 -13.96 -20.55
C ALA A 150 18.19 -14.38 -21.03
N PRO A 151 18.63 -15.61 -20.72
CA PRO A 151 19.86 -16.13 -21.31
C PRO A 151 19.70 -16.03 -22.82
N GLU A 152 20.66 -15.38 -23.50
CA GLU A 152 20.67 -15.39 -24.95
C GLU A 152 20.77 -16.86 -25.35
N HIS A 153 19.64 -17.44 -25.76
CA HIS A 153 19.63 -18.73 -26.42
C HIS A 153 20.49 -18.54 -27.65
N ARG A 154 21.76 -18.98 -27.57
CA ARG A 154 22.67 -19.02 -28.72
C ARG A 154 21.87 -19.67 -29.83
N ALA A 155 21.65 -18.94 -30.91
CA ALA A 155 20.72 -19.23 -32.00
C ALA A 155 21.08 -20.48 -32.84
N GLY A 156 21.43 -21.60 -32.19
CA GLY A 156 21.85 -22.85 -32.82
C GLY A 156 21.46 -24.10 -32.03
N GLY A 157 20.59 -23.99 -31.03
CA GLY A 157 19.97 -25.16 -30.38
C GLY A 157 18.49 -25.15 -30.66
N GLU A 158 18.02 -26.02 -31.55
CA GLU A 158 16.61 -26.43 -31.65
C GLU A 158 16.16 -26.89 -30.27
N THR A 159 15.56 -25.97 -29.52
CA THR A 159 14.72 -26.32 -28.39
C THR A 159 13.33 -25.96 -28.85
N ASP A 160 12.63 -26.94 -29.40
CA ASP A 160 11.19 -26.87 -29.55
C ASP A 160 10.61 -26.55 -28.17
N PRO A 161 10.00 -25.36 -27.97
CA PRO A 161 9.20 -25.15 -26.78
C PRO A 161 7.93 -25.96 -27.00
N HIS A 162 7.94 -27.22 -26.56
CA HIS A 162 6.72 -28.02 -26.42
C HIS A 162 5.84 -27.38 -25.33
N PHE A 163 5.14 -26.32 -25.72
CA PHE A 163 3.91 -25.88 -25.09
C PHE A 163 2.84 -26.89 -25.50
N SER A 164 2.74 -28.00 -24.78
CA SER A 164 1.65 -28.96 -24.96
C SER A 164 0.36 -28.36 -24.41
N SER A 165 -0.27 -27.47 -25.18
CA SER A 165 -1.66 -27.08 -24.96
C SER A 165 -2.55 -28.25 -25.37
N GLY A 166 -2.88 -29.11 -24.41
CA GLY A 166 -3.93 -30.12 -24.56
C GLY A 166 -5.31 -29.46 -24.62
N VAL A 167 -5.64 -28.84 -25.77
CA VAL A 167 -6.99 -28.38 -26.08
C VAL A 167 -7.40 -28.99 -27.42
N GLN A 168 -8.24 -30.03 -27.35
CA GLN A 168 -8.91 -30.58 -28.53
C GLN A 168 -9.92 -29.54 -29.05
N SER A 169 -9.56 -28.85 -30.12
CA SER A 169 -10.45 -27.98 -30.87
C SER A 169 -10.95 -28.70 -32.12
N SER A 170 -12.23 -29.07 -32.10
CA SER A 170 -12.99 -29.52 -33.26
C SER A 170 -13.19 -28.34 -34.20
N GLY A 171 -12.72 -28.48 -35.44
CA GLY A 171 -12.79 -27.44 -36.46
C GLY A 171 -14.22 -27.05 -36.85
N LYS A 172 -14.36 -25.79 -37.25
CA LYS A 172 -15.34 -25.35 -38.24
C LYS A 172 -14.84 -24.10 -38.94
N ALA A 173 -14.61 -24.27 -40.23
CA ALA A 173 -14.33 -23.22 -41.19
C ALA A 173 -15.49 -22.23 -41.28
N ARG A 174 -15.17 -20.94 -41.41
CA ARG A 174 -16.03 -19.98 -42.06
C ARG A 174 -15.20 -18.86 -42.67
N ASP A 175 -15.36 -18.75 -43.98
CA ASP A 175 -14.95 -17.64 -44.81
C ASP A 175 -15.60 -16.34 -44.32
N ASN A 176 -14.87 -15.21 -44.42
CA ASN A 176 -15.52 -13.97 -44.80
C ASN A 176 -14.53 -12.93 -45.34
N GLU A 177 -14.94 -12.38 -46.48
CA GLU A 177 -14.40 -11.23 -47.20
C GLU A 177 -14.44 -9.94 -46.35
N SER A 178 -13.53 -9.02 -46.63
CA SER A 178 -13.80 -7.55 -46.75
C SER A 178 -12.46 -6.82 -46.88
N SER A 179 -12.15 -6.32 -48.07
CA SER A 179 -12.45 -4.96 -48.54
C SER A 179 -11.56 -3.90 -47.90
N SER A 180 -10.52 -3.55 -48.66
CA SER A 180 -9.84 -2.27 -48.58
C SER A 180 -10.81 -1.12 -48.91
N ASP A 181 -10.91 -0.10 -48.06
CA ASP A 181 -11.00 1.26 -48.61
C ASP A 181 -10.46 2.32 -47.65
N ARG A 182 -9.78 3.30 -48.26
CA ARG A 182 -9.09 4.43 -47.65
C ARG A 182 -10.05 5.59 -47.47
N GLY A 183 -9.91 6.33 -46.37
CA GLY A 183 -10.59 7.61 -46.20
C GLY A 183 -9.87 8.55 -45.24
N LYS A 184 -8.91 9.32 -45.76
CA LYS A 184 -8.30 10.48 -45.08
C LYS A 184 -9.30 11.64 -45.07
N GLY A 185 -9.45 12.35 -43.95
CA GLY A 185 -10.32 13.54 -43.90
C GLY A 185 -10.23 14.40 -42.64
N ARG A 186 -9.18 15.24 -42.57
CA ARG A 186 -9.16 16.64 -42.07
C ARG A 186 -9.94 17.00 -40.78
N LEU A 187 -9.19 17.25 -39.70
CA LEU A 187 -9.64 18.06 -38.55
C LEU A 187 -9.33 19.55 -38.81
N ASN A 188 -10.34 20.39 -38.63
CA ASN A 188 -10.24 21.86 -38.70
C ASN A 188 -9.68 22.44 -37.39
N PRO A 189 -8.87 23.51 -37.43
CA PRO A 189 -8.42 24.21 -36.23
C PRO A 189 -9.51 25.12 -35.64
N ILE A 190 -9.60 25.08 -34.31
CA ILE A 190 -10.45 25.90 -33.44
C ILE A 190 -10.05 27.37 -33.56
N GLY A 191 -11.03 28.22 -33.88
CA GLY A 191 -10.86 29.66 -34.03
C GLY A 191 -10.69 30.37 -32.69
N LEU A 192 -9.53 31.01 -32.49
CA LEU A 192 -9.37 32.09 -31.52
C LEU A 192 -10.06 33.35 -32.06
N LYS A 193 -11.10 33.80 -31.36
CA LYS A 193 -11.68 35.14 -31.54
C LYS A 193 -10.82 36.15 -30.78
N SER A 194 -10.13 37.00 -31.52
CA SER A 194 -9.58 38.28 -31.08
C SER A 194 -10.75 39.13 -30.56
N ARG A 195 -10.74 39.45 -29.26
CA ARG A 195 -11.68 40.39 -28.65
C ARG A 195 -11.00 41.75 -28.61
N ASP A 196 -11.31 42.57 -29.60
CA ASP A 196 -10.89 43.96 -29.69
C ASP A 196 -11.44 44.75 -28.49
N GLY A 197 -10.54 45.47 -27.84
CA GLY A 197 -10.84 46.34 -26.71
C GLY A 197 -11.30 47.70 -27.18
N GLU A 198 -12.56 48.02 -26.88
CA GLU A 198 -13.04 49.41 -26.86
C GLU A 198 -12.50 50.11 -25.60
N ARG A 199 -11.66 51.11 -25.82
CA ARG A 199 -11.27 52.11 -24.82
C ARG A 199 -12.45 53.04 -24.57
N ASN A 200 -13.09 52.89 -23.42
CA ASN A 200 -13.82 53.99 -22.79
C ASN A 200 -12.85 54.72 -21.85
N GLU A 201 -12.34 55.86 -22.31
CA GLU A 201 -11.67 56.86 -21.49
C GLU A 201 -12.72 57.69 -20.76
N ASP A 202 -13.30 57.14 -19.69
CA ASP A 202 -14.13 57.90 -18.78
C ASP A 202 -13.31 58.37 -17.56
N TYR A 203 -13.28 59.70 -17.45
CA TYR A 203 -12.73 60.53 -16.40
C TYR A 203 -12.97 59.96 -14.99
N TYR A 204 -11.92 59.44 -14.35
CA TYR A 204 -11.85 59.32 -12.90
C TYR A 204 -10.93 60.40 -12.34
N ALA A 205 -11.54 61.35 -11.63
CA ALA A 205 -10.84 62.32 -10.80
C ALA A 205 -9.88 61.58 -9.86
N LYS A 206 -8.58 61.88 -10.00
CA LYS A 206 -7.47 61.29 -9.27
C LYS A 206 -7.62 61.64 -7.79
N PRO A 207 -8.02 60.70 -6.89
CA PRO A 207 -8.06 61.01 -5.48
C PRO A 207 -6.61 61.19 -5.00
N GLU A 208 -6.35 62.29 -4.29
CA GLU A 208 -5.09 62.50 -3.59
C GLU A 208 -4.83 61.32 -2.65
N ARG A 209 -3.98 60.39 -3.10
CA ARG A 209 -3.53 59.26 -2.29
C ARG A 209 -2.64 59.82 -1.19
N LYS A 210 -3.21 60.00 0.00
CA LYS A 210 -2.42 60.04 1.23
C LYS A 210 -1.57 58.76 1.25
N GLY A 211 -0.26 58.93 1.10
CA GLY A 211 0.68 57.83 0.99
C GLY A 211 0.50 56.88 2.16
N ILE A 212 0.23 55.61 1.86
CA ILE A 212 0.19 54.56 2.88
C ILE A 212 1.58 54.55 3.51
N PRO A 213 1.70 54.78 4.83
CA PRO A 213 2.99 54.87 5.47
C PRO A 213 3.71 53.53 5.31
N THR A 214 4.99 53.57 4.97
CA THR A 214 5.82 52.43 4.54
C THR A 214 5.79 51.25 5.53
N TRP A 215 5.59 51.50 6.83
CA TRP A 215 5.49 50.45 7.84
C TRP A 215 4.26 49.55 7.66
N VAL A 216 3.14 50.07 7.12
CA VAL A 216 1.94 49.29 6.82
C VAL A 216 2.18 48.31 5.68
N ILE A 217 2.96 48.71 4.67
CA ILE A 217 3.34 47.84 3.55
C ILE A 217 4.22 46.69 4.05
N VAL A 218 5.17 46.96 4.95
CA VAL A 218 6.03 45.94 5.55
C VAL A 218 5.21 44.95 6.39
N ALA A 219 4.27 45.43 7.20
CA ALA A 219 3.41 44.59 8.02
C ALA A 219 2.53 43.64 7.17
N ILE A 220 1.96 44.14 6.07
CA ILE A 220 1.16 43.33 5.13
C ILE A 220 2.03 42.26 4.46
N SER A 221 3.25 42.59 4.05
CA SER A 221 4.17 41.63 3.43
C SER A 221 4.59 40.50 4.39
N ILE A 222 4.86 40.81 5.67
CA ILE A 222 5.18 39.81 6.69
C ILE A 222 3.98 38.89 6.94
N LEU A 223 2.78 39.45 7.05
CA LEU A 223 1.56 38.66 7.21
C LEU A 223 1.31 37.73 6.01
N ALA A 224 1.50 38.22 4.79
CA ALA A 224 1.36 37.43 3.57
C ALA A 224 2.39 36.29 3.49
N LEU A 225 3.65 36.54 3.86
CA LEU A 225 4.69 35.51 3.95
C LEU A 225 4.38 34.47 5.02
N GLY A 226 3.89 34.90 6.19
CA GLY A 226 3.44 33.99 7.25
C GLY A 226 2.29 33.08 6.79
N LEU A 227 1.29 33.65 6.13
CA LEU A 227 0.17 32.88 5.57
C LEU A 227 0.62 31.92 4.46
N ALA A 228 1.54 32.34 3.59
CA ALA A 228 2.11 31.49 2.55
C ALA A 228 2.95 30.34 3.14
N ALA A 229 3.71 30.59 4.20
CA ALA A 229 4.48 29.56 4.90
C ALA A 229 3.57 28.53 5.60
N VAL A 230 2.50 28.98 6.25
CA VAL A 230 1.50 28.09 6.86
C VAL A 230 0.76 27.28 5.79
N ALA A 231 0.37 27.91 4.68
CA ALA A 231 -0.27 27.22 3.56
C ALA A 231 0.67 26.20 2.89
N GLY A 232 1.94 26.56 2.67
CA GLY A 232 2.96 25.68 2.11
C GLY A 232 3.30 24.51 3.03
N TRP A 233 3.39 24.74 4.34
CA TRP A 233 3.56 23.68 5.32
C TRP A 233 2.36 22.74 5.32
N LYS A 234 1.14 23.29 5.32
CA LYS A 234 -0.09 22.48 5.25
C LYS A 234 -0.16 21.68 3.94
N MET A 235 0.23 22.23 2.79
CA MET A 235 0.31 21.49 1.52
C MET A 235 1.39 20.41 1.51
N MET A 236 2.53 20.63 2.17
CA MET A 236 3.57 19.60 2.32
C MET A 236 3.19 18.49 3.30
N THR A 237 2.34 18.78 4.30
CA THR A 237 1.84 17.77 5.25
C THR A 237 0.54 17.13 4.80
N SER A 238 -0.24 17.81 3.95
CA SER A 238 -1.42 17.30 3.27
C SER A 238 -0.99 16.76 1.91
N SER A 239 -0.11 15.77 1.92
CA SER A 239 0.01 14.85 0.80
C SER A 239 -1.26 13.98 0.77
N ASP A 240 -2.38 14.59 0.41
CA ASP A 240 -3.50 13.88 -0.20
C ASP A 240 -3.00 13.46 -1.58
N ASP A 241 -2.12 12.47 -1.60
CA ASP A 241 -1.67 11.82 -2.82
C ASP A 241 -2.82 10.88 -3.21
N PRO A 242 -3.61 11.18 -4.26
CA PRO A 242 -4.79 10.40 -4.63
C PRO A 242 -4.40 9.00 -5.18
N LEU A 243 -3.13 8.62 -5.07
CA LEU A 243 -2.56 7.38 -5.60
C LEU A 243 -1.74 6.57 -4.58
N MET A 244 -1.80 6.90 -3.28
CA MET A 244 -1.33 5.97 -2.24
C MET A 244 -2.38 4.89 -2.03
N ASP A 245 -2.49 3.99 -3.00
CA ASP A 245 -3.25 2.74 -2.85
C ASP A 245 -2.57 1.92 -1.76
N SER A 246 -3.02 2.06 -0.52
CA SER A 246 -2.53 1.21 0.55
C SER A 246 -2.88 -0.23 0.22
N ASP A 247 -1.94 -1.14 0.50
CA ASP A 247 -2.10 -2.60 0.33
C ASP A 247 -3.23 -3.19 1.18
N LEU A 248 -3.91 -2.35 1.96
CA LEU A 248 -5.05 -2.70 2.77
C LEU A 248 -6.26 -3.03 1.88
N PRO A 249 -6.99 -4.12 2.17
CA PRO A 249 -8.22 -4.46 1.46
C PRO A 249 -9.19 -3.28 1.38
N ARG A 250 -9.61 -2.93 0.16
CA ARG A 250 -10.67 -1.92 -0.08
C ARG A 250 -12.04 -2.45 0.39
N PRO A 251 -12.98 -1.55 0.75
CA PRO A 251 -14.35 -1.94 1.07
C PRO A 251 -15.04 -2.57 -0.16
N PRO A 252 -16.02 -3.47 0.02
CA PRO A 252 -16.73 -4.09 -1.09
C PRO A 252 -17.57 -3.05 -1.85
N GLY A 253 -17.49 -3.08 -3.19
CA GLY A 253 -18.23 -2.15 -4.06
C GLY A 253 -19.75 -2.38 -4.06
N HIS A 254 -20.20 -3.61 -3.81
CA HIS A 254 -21.61 -3.97 -3.66
C HIS A 254 -21.84 -4.50 -2.26
N SER A 255 -22.32 -3.64 -1.37
CA SER A 255 -22.82 -4.06 -0.07
C SER A 255 -24.20 -3.47 0.20
N THR A 256 -24.94 -4.17 1.04
CA THR A 256 -26.28 -3.77 1.51
C THR A 256 -26.27 -3.63 3.02
N VAL A 257 -27.09 -2.70 3.51
CA VAL A 257 -27.38 -2.55 4.94
C VAL A 257 -28.69 -3.27 5.20
N LEU A 258 -28.67 -4.21 6.13
CA LEU A 258 -29.84 -5.01 6.50
C LEU A 258 -30.77 -4.20 7.39
N PRO A 259 -32.10 -4.40 7.28
CA PRO A 259 -33.05 -3.77 8.19
C PRO A 259 -32.88 -4.33 9.62
N GLU A 260 -33.29 -3.56 10.62
CA GLU A 260 -33.14 -3.91 12.04
C GLU A 260 -33.80 -5.25 12.41
N ALA A 261 -34.91 -5.61 11.77
CA ALA A 261 -35.61 -6.87 12.00
C ALA A 261 -34.86 -8.13 11.48
N ALA A 262 -33.73 -7.98 10.76
CA ALA A 262 -33.02 -9.09 10.14
C ALA A 262 -32.11 -9.89 11.10
N GLY A 263 -31.86 -9.40 12.32
CA GLY A 263 -31.02 -10.11 13.29
C GLY A 263 -30.66 -9.28 14.52
N GLU A 264 -29.91 -9.88 15.43
CA GLU A 264 -29.36 -9.20 16.61
C GLU A 264 -28.06 -8.50 16.22
N PHE A 265 -28.11 -7.18 16.03
CA PHE A 265 -26.95 -6.34 15.74
C PHE A 265 -26.66 -5.43 16.93
N SER A 266 -25.39 -5.26 17.28
CA SER A 266 -24.98 -4.32 18.34
C SER A 266 -24.84 -2.89 17.82
N TYR A 267 -24.69 -2.72 16.50
CA TYR A 267 -24.55 -1.42 15.85
C TYR A 267 -25.41 -1.31 14.60
N PHE A 268 -25.90 -0.12 14.33
CA PHE A 268 -26.75 0.16 13.18
C PHE A 268 -26.13 1.27 12.35
N TYR A 269 -26.02 1.03 11.05
CA TYR A 269 -25.74 2.03 10.04
C TYR A 269 -27.04 2.37 9.33
N ASP A 270 -27.28 3.67 9.12
CA ASP A 270 -28.45 4.16 8.39
C ASP A 270 -28.28 4.00 6.87
N SER A 271 -27.03 3.97 6.41
CA SER A 271 -26.68 3.87 4.99
C SER A 271 -25.38 3.13 4.78
N LYS A 272 -25.24 2.57 3.58
CA LYS A 272 -24.01 1.92 3.11
C LYS A 272 -22.83 2.90 3.16
N ASP A 273 -23.05 4.14 2.75
CA ASP A 273 -21.98 5.14 2.61
C ASP A 273 -21.32 5.44 3.96
N ARG A 274 -22.10 5.47 5.06
CA ARG A 274 -21.53 5.61 6.41
C ARG A 274 -20.67 4.41 6.82
N ALA A 275 -21.09 3.20 6.47
CA ALA A 275 -20.28 2.00 6.74
C ALA A 275 -18.97 2.00 5.94
N VAL A 276 -19.02 2.43 4.67
CA VAL A 276 -17.84 2.63 3.82
C VAL A 276 -16.93 3.70 4.40
N GLU A 277 -17.48 4.83 4.85
CA GLU A 277 -16.73 5.91 5.48
C GLU A 277 -15.97 5.44 6.73
N ASP A 278 -16.63 4.70 7.63
CA ASP A 278 -15.98 4.16 8.83
C ASP A 278 -14.92 3.09 8.48
N TYR A 279 -15.12 2.31 7.41
CA TYR A 279 -14.12 1.38 6.92
C TYR A 279 -12.87 2.09 6.37
N GLU A 280 -13.05 3.16 5.59
CA GLU A 280 -11.92 3.96 5.09
C GLU A 280 -11.21 4.73 6.21
N LYS A 281 -11.96 5.27 7.19
CA LYS A 281 -11.36 5.84 8.41
C LYS A 281 -10.53 4.80 9.17
N ALA A 282 -10.97 3.55 9.21
CA ALA A 282 -10.19 2.48 9.82
C ALA A 282 -8.90 2.19 9.03
N ARG A 283 -8.93 2.22 7.70
CA ARG A 283 -7.72 2.09 6.87
C ARG A 283 -6.72 3.21 7.13
N LEU A 284 -7.19 4.46 7.10
CA LEU A 284 -6.36 5.63 7.42
C LEU A 284 -5.78 5.54 8.85
N ALA A 285 -6.57 5.09 9.82
CA ALA A 285 -6.08 4.89 11.18
C ALA A 285 -4.98 3.82 11.27
N ILE A 286 -5.01 2.76 10.43
CA ILE A 286 -3.92 1.77 10.34
C ILE A 286 -2.66 2.41 9.78
N GLU A 287 -2.79 3.19 8.72
CA GLU A 287 -1.67 3.89 8.07
C GLU A 287 -1.00 4.90 9.02
N ASP A 288 -1.81 5.57 9.86
CA ASP A 288 -1.35 6.50 10.90
C ASP A 288 -0.77 5.81 12.15
N GLY A 289 -0.79 4.47 12.22
CA GLY A 289 -0.37 3.72 13.41
C GLY A 289 -1.34 3.75 14.60
N ARG A 290 -2.56 4.27 14.41
CA ARG A 290 -3.65 4.31 15.40
C ARG A 290 -4.43 2.99 15.43
N VAL A 291 -3.74 1.93 15.84
CA VAL A 291 -4.20 0.54 15.72
C VAL A 291 -5.48 0.24 16.51
N ASN A 292 -5.70 0.84 17.67
CA ASN A 292 -6.91 0.60 18.45
C ASN A 292 -8.10 1.35 17.91
N GLN A 293 -7.88 2.58 17.44
CA GLN A 293 -8.92 3.32 16.73
C GLN A 293 -9.40 2.53 15.49
N ALA A 294 -8.48 1.95 14.73
CA ALA A 294 -8.83 1.06 13.61
C ALA A 294 -9.59 -0.19 14.07
N ARG A 295 -9.07 -0.92 15.07
CA ARG A 295 -9.71 -2.13 15.62
C ARG A 295 -11.12 -1.84 16.13
N LYS A 296 -11.33 -0.70 16.79
CA LYS A 296 -12.63 -0.23 17.28
C LYS A 296 -13.63 -0.08 16.13
N MET A 297 -13.28 0.67 15.09
CA MET A 297 -14.16 0.88 13.93
C MET A 297 -14.49 -0.43 13.21
N LEU A 298 -13.51 -1.31 13.03
CA LEU A 298 -13.71 -2.61 12.39
C LEU A 298 -14.55 -3.56 13.25
N GLY A 299 -14.35 -3.56 14.58
CA GLY A 299 -15.18 -4.31 15.52
C GLY A 299 -16.65 -3.86 15.49
N ARG A 300 -16.90 -2.56 15.36
CA ARG A 300 -18.27 -2.03 15.16
C ARG A 300 -18.87 -2.52 13.85
N LEU A 301 -18.12 -2.48 12.75
CA LEU A 301 -18.58 -2.97 11.44
C LEU A 301 -18.93 -4.46 11.47
N GLU A 302 -18.09 -5.30 12.09
CA GLU A 302 -18.32 -6.75 12.23
C GLU A 302 -19.63 -7.08 12.95
N ARG A 303 -20.00 -6.30 13.97
CA ARG A 303 -21.22 -6.50 14.77
C ARG A 303 -22.39 -5.61 14.34
N SER A 304 -22.29 -4.98 13.18
CA SER A 304 -23.35 -4.08 12.69
C SER A 304 -24.38 -4.77 11.79
N ASN A 305 -25.38 -4.03 11.33
CA ASN A 305 -26.36 -4.49 10.34
C ASN A 305 -25.85 -4.48 8.88
N VAL A 306 -24.56 -4.28 8.61
CA VAL A 306 -24.02 -4.44 7.24
C VAL A 306 -24.03 -5.92 6.81
N ASP A 307 -24.04 -6.17 5.51
CA ASP A 307 -24.04 -7.53 4.97
C ASP A 307 -22.78 -8.35 5.32
N PHE A 308 -22.90 -9.66 5.10
CA PHE A 308 -21.85 -10.62 5.42
C PHE A 308 -20.53 -10.35 4.69
N VAL A 309 -20.59 -9.94 3.42
CA VAL A 309 -19.40 -9.66 2.62
C VAL A 309 -18.61 -8.49 3.22
N PHE A 310 -19.31 -7.44 3.68
CA PHE A 310 -18.69 -6.31 4.35
C PHE A 310 -18.07 -6.72 5.69
N LYS A 311 -18.77 -7.55 6.48
CA LYS A 311 -18.26 -8.07 7.77
C LYS A 311 -16.98 -8.89 7.59
N GLU A 312 -16.95 -9.81 6.62
CA GLU A 312 -15.76 -10.63 6.38
C GLU A 312 -14.57 -9.79 5.89
N ARG A 313 -14.81 -8.71 5.12
CA ARG A 313 -13.76 -7.76 4.74
C ARG A 313 -13.24 -6.98 5.94
N ALA A 314 -14.12 -6.46 6.80
CA ALA A 314 -13.72 -5.77 8.03
C ALA A 314 -12.89 -6.68 8.95
N LYS A 315 -13.33 -7.94 9.10
CA LYS A 315 -12.61 -8.98 9.86
C LYS A 315 -11.25 -9.29 9.28
N THR A 316 -11.15 -9.47 7.96
CA THR A 316 -9.88 -9.70 7.27
C THR A 316 -8.91 -8.52 7.48
N LEU A 317 -9.41 -7.29 7.32
CA LEU A 317 -8.61 -6.09 7.56
C LEU A 317 -8.16 -6.02 9.02
N ARG A 318 -9.04 -6.28 9.99
CA ARG A 318 -8.71 -6.27 11.43
C ARG A 318 -7.65 -7.31 11.79
N GLN A 319 -7.73 -8.51 11.20
CA GLN A 319 -6.73 -9.57 11.38
C GLN A 319 -5.37 -9.23 10.74
N SER A 320 -5.35 -8.39 9.72
CA SER A 320 -4.10 -7.93 9.09
C SER A 320 -3.36 -6.85 9.88
N ILE A 321 -4.00 -6.22 10.88
CA ILE A 321 -3.37 -5.21 11.72
C ILE A 321 -2.30 -5.88 12.60
N PRO A 322 -1.01 -5.53 12.44
CA PRO A 322 0.06 -6.13 13.23
C PRO A 322 -0.10 -5.76 14.72
N LEU A 323 0.39 -6.65 15.60
CA LEU A 323 0.51 -6.30 17.01
C LEU A 323 1.68 -5.32 17.17
N PRO A 324 1.46 -4.13 17.75
CA PRO A 324 2.54 -3.19 18.00
C PRO A 324 3.48 -3.74 19.08
N ARG A 325 4.72 -3.24 19.09
CA ARG A 325 5.66 -3.50 20.18
C ARG A 325 5.34 -2.59 21.36
N MET A 326 5.59 -3.04 22.58
CA MET A 326 5.29 -2.28 23.80
C MET A 326 6.00 -0.91 23.81
N GLU A 327 7.20 -0.80 23.23
CA GLU A 327 8.03 0.41 23.23
C GLU A 327 7.49 1.52 22.32
N ASP A 328 6.88 1.12 21.20
CA ASP A 328 6.43 2.03 20.14
C ASP A 328 4.94 2.35 20.24
N PHE A 329 4.23 1.71 21.18
CA PHE A 329 2.79 1.77 21.28
C PHE A 329 2.31 3.01 22.04
N THR A 330 1.54 3.85 21.35
CA THR A 330 1.04 5.14 21.88
C THR A 330 -0.48 5.23 21.97
N ASP A 331 -1.20 4.33 21.30
CA ASP A 331 -2.67 4.35 21.16
C ASP A 331 -3.35 3.47 22.23
N SER A 332 -3.00 3.62 23.51
CA SER A 332 -3.53 2.77 24.60
C SER A 332 -5.00 3.07 24.91
N VAL A 333 -5.81 2.01 25.09
CA VAL A 333 -7.22 2.13 25.52
C VAL A 333 -7.34 2.04 27.02
N THR A 334 -8.24 2.82 27.60
CA THR A 334 -8.53 2.80 29.05
C THR A 334 -9.55 1.72 29.41
N MET A 335 -9.56 1.28 30.67
CA MET A 335 -10.57 0.32 31.15
C MET A 335 -11.99 0.88 31.02
N GLY A 336 -12.19 2.17 31.28
CA GLY A 336 -13.50 2.82 31.17
C GLY A 336 -14.04 2.84 29.74
N GLU A 337 -13.18 3.01 28.74
CA GLU A 337 -13.58 2.91 27.33
C GLU A 337 -14.01 1.49 26.96
N ILE A 338 -13.26 0.47 27.41
CA ILE A 338 -13.60 -0.94 27.14
C ILE A 338 -14.93 -1.30 27.81
N GLU A 339 -15.17 -0.90 29.05
CA GLU A 339 -16.45 -1.16 29.73
C GLU A 339 -17.64 -0.46 29.09
N SER A 340 -17.43 0.76 28.58
CA SER A 340 -18.48 1.51 27.89
C SER A 340 -18.91 0.84 26.59
N ASP A 341 -17.98 0.09 25.96
CA ASP A 341 -18.22 -0.56 24.68
C ASP A 341 -17.33 -1.82 24.48
N PRO A 342 -17.61 -2.92 25.21
CA PRO A 342 -16.72 -4.09 25.26
C PRO A 342 -16.65 -4.84 23.92
N TYR A 343 -17.62 -4.59 23.04
CA TYR A 343 -17.74 -5.29 21.77
C TYR A 343 -16.93 -4.65 20.67
N SER A 344 -16.81 -3.31 20.63
CA SER A 344 -15.95 -2.64 19.64
C SER A 344 -14.47 -2.80 19.97
N TYR A 345 -14.10 -2.87 21.25
CA TYR A 345 -12.71 -3.02 21.71
C TYR A 345 -12.23 -4.49 21.72
N ARG A 346 -12.91 -5.42 21.05
CA ARG A 346 -12.43 -6.80 20.92
C ARG A 346 -11.08 -6.85 20.19
N ASP A 347 -10.12 -7.56 20.78
CA ASP A 347 -8.73 -7.64 20.33
C ASP A 347 -7.99 -6.28 20.29
N ALA A 348 -8.53 -5.25 20.95
CA ALA A 348 -7.79 -4.02 21.23
C ALA A 348 -6.63 -4.31 22.18
N VAL A 349 -5.57 -3.52 22.05
CA VAL A 349 -4.34 -3.66 22.81
C VAL A 349 -4.27 -2.59 23.89
N PHE A 350 -3.81 -2.89 25.08
CA PHE A 350 -3.71 -1.89 26.15
C PHE A 350 -2.31 -1.83 26.72
N LEU A 351 -1.97 -0.66 27.24
CA LEU A 351 -0.78 -0.39 28.03
C LEU A 351 -1.24 0.27 29.34
N TRP A 352 -1.27 -0.50 30.42
CA TRP A 352 -1.81 -0.09 31.70
C TRP A 352 -0.74 -0.08 32.79
N GLN A 353 -0.87 0.86 33.72
CA GLN A 353 -0.04 0.91 34.92
C GLN A 353 -0.87 0.49 36.14
N GLY A 354 -0.28 -0.29 37.02
CA GLY A 354 -0.96 -0.76 38.21
C GLY A 354 -0.01 -1.43 39.19
N THR A 355 -0.56 -1.80 40.34
CA THR A 355 0.15 -2.49 41.42
C THR A 355 -0.29 -3.94 41.46
N VAL A 356 0.67 -4.87 41.54
CA VAL A 356 0.40 -6.31 41.64
C VAL A 356 -0.33 -6.61 42.95
N GLU A 357 -1.47 -7.30 42.88
CA GLU A 357 -2.12 -7.86 44.07
C GLU A 357 -1.73 -9.32 44.27
N THR A 358 -1.72 -10.12 43.20
CA THR A 358 -1.38 -11.55 43.27
C THR A 358 -0.93 -12.04 41.89
N SER A 359 0.14 -12.82 41.85
CA SER A 359 0.57 -13.60 40.69
C SER A 359 0.40 -15.09 40.99
N ARG A 360 -0.30 -15.85 40.14
CA ARG A 360 -0.49 -17.30 40.30
C ARG A 360 -0.07 -18.00 39.02
N LEU A 361 0.92 -18.87 39.12
CA LEU A 361 1.31 -19.75 38.02
C LEU A 361 0.28 -20.86 37.86
N SER A 362 0.01 -21.23 36.61
CA SER A 362 -0.77 -22.40 36.24
C SER A 362 0.03 -23.28 35.26
N PRO A 363 -0.35 -24.55 35.08
CA PRO A 363 0.33 -25.42 34.11
C PRO A 363 0.26 -24.89 32.66
N THR A 364 -0.73 -24.06 32.35
CA THR A 364 -0.98 -23.51 31.02
C THR A 364 -0.59 -22.04 30.88
N GLY A 365 -0.02 -21.42 31.93
CA GLY A 365 0.40 -20.02 31.91
C GLY A 365 0.42 -19.37 33.29
N ALA A 366 -0.11 -18.15 33.40
CA ALA A 366 -0.17 -17.44 34.68
C ALA A 366 -1.39 -16.51 34.75
N ASP A 367 -1.96 -16.38 35.94
CA ASP A 367 -3.04 -15.46 36.25
C ASP A 367 -2.47 -14.32 37.12
N LEU A 368 -2.49 -13.11 36.61
CA LEU A 368 -1.99 -11.89 37.26
C LEU A 368 -3.18 -11.01 37.64
N LYS A 369 -3.39 -10.83 38.95
CA LYS A 369 -4.37 -9.88 39.49
C LYS A 369 -3.64 -8.59 39.84
N MET A 370 -4.04 -7.47 39.23
CA MET A 370 -3.44 -6.16 39.49
C MET A 370 -4.50 -5.09 39.75
N ARG A 371 -4.19 -4.11 40.59
CA ARG A 371 -5.00 -2.91 40.81
C ARG A 371 -4.53 -1.81 39.87
N LEU A 372 -5.42 -1.28 39.05
CA LEU A 372 -5.06 -0.21 38.10
C LEU A 372 -4.79 1.10 38.83
N LYS A 373 -3.92 1.95 38.29
CA LYS A 373 -3.64 3.26 38.91
C LYS A 373 -4.85 4.21 38.86
N GLU A 374 -5.71 4.05 37.86
CA GLU A 374 -6.88 4.91 37.61
C GLU A 374 -8.12 4.50 38.43
N ARG A 375 -8.12 3.30 39.05
CA ARG A 375 -9.28 2.72 39.72
C ARG A 375 -8.89 1.77 40.86
N ASP A 376 -9.69 1.74 41.91
CA ASP A 376 -9.45 0.84 43.07
C ASP A 376 -9.76 -0.64 42.78
N GLU A 377 -10.46 -0.92 41.67
CA GLU A 377 -10.82 -2.27 41.26
C GLU A 377 -9.64 -3.02 40.65
N SER A 378 -9.53 -4.30 41.01
CA SER A 378 -8.51 -5.18 40.47
C SER A 378 -8.97 -5.85 39.19
N VAL A 379 -8.08 -5.96 38.21
CA VAL A 379 -8.30 -6.68 36.97
C VAL A 379 -7.53 -7.99 36.96
N LEU A 380 -8.16 -9.05 36.46
CA LEU A 380 -7.52 -10.34 36.23
C LEU A 380 -7.01 -10.43 34.79
N LEU A 381 -5.70 -10.55 34.66
CA LEU A 381 -4.99 -10.77 33.40
C LEU A 381 -4.54 -12.23 33.32
N ARG A 382 -4.72 -12.86 32.16
CA ARG A 382 -4.24 -14.21 31.91
C ARG A 382 -3.11 -14.19 30.88
N TYR A 383 -1.98 -14.74 31.25
CA TYR A 383 -0.90 -15.07 30.33
C TYR A 383 -1.02 -16.53 29.90
N SER A 384 -0.91 -16.79 28.61
CA SER A 384 -0.90 -18.14 28.02
C SER A 384 0.22 -18.35 26.99
N GLY A 385 1.22 -17.46 27.00
CA GLY A 385 2.35 -17.52 26.07
C GLY A 385 3.43 -18.51 26.49
N GLY A 386 4.23 -18.96 25.53
CA GLY A 386 5.39 -19.83 25.76
C GLY A 386 6.71 -19.11 26.05
N ASN A 387 6.71 -17.78 26.17
CA ASN A 387 7.93 -17.02 26.46
C ASN A 387 8.34 -17.24 27.93
N SER A 388 9.50 -17.88 28.13
CA SER A 388 10.06 -18.18 29.44
C SER A 388 10.48 -16.94 30.22
N GLU A 389 10.95 -15.88 29.54
CA GLU A 389 11.38 -14.64 30.19
C GLU A 389 10.21 -13.96 30.90
N ILE A 390 9.04 -13.90 30.24
CA ILE A 390 7.82 -13.37 30.84
C ILE A 390 7.39 -14.24 32.02
N MET A 391 7.46 -15.57 31.88
CA MET A 391 7.09 -16.49 32.97
C MET A 391 8.01 -16.36 34.19
N ASP A 392 9.32 -16.22 33.98
CA ASP A 392 10.27 -16.05 35.07
C ASP A 392 10.09 -14.69 35.74
N GLY A 393 9.89 -13.63 34.97
CA GLY A 393 9.54 -12.33 35.53
C GLY A 393 8.23 -12.37 36.34
N LEU A 394 7.20 -13.08 35.87
CA LEU A 394 5.92 -13.22 36.61
C LEU A 394 6.06 -14.00 37.92
N LYS A 395 7.08 -14.87 38.05
CA LYS A 395 7.41 -15.56 39.32
C LYS A 395 8.03 -14.62 40.34
N GLU A 396 8.80 -13.64 39.87
CA GLU A 396 9.50 -12.66 40.71
C GLU A 396 8.60 -11.50 41.15
N LEU A 397 7.39 -11.38 40.59
CA LEU A 397 6.43 -10.36 41.00
C LEU A 397 5.81 -10.67 42.37
N GLU A 398 6.09 -9.82 43.35
CA GLU A 398 5.47 -9.81 44.66
C GLU A 398 4.29 -8.83 44.72
N ALA A 399 3.38 -9.04 45.67
CA ALA A 399 2.28 -8.11 45.92
C ALA A 399 2.82 -6.74 46.34
N GLY A 400 2.30 -5.67 45.74
CA GLY A 400 2.77 -4.30 45.98
C GLY A 400 3.78 -3.79 44.93
N HIS A 401 4.27 -4.63 44.02
CA HIS A 401 5.11 -4.14 42.91
C HIS A 401 4.29 -3.30 41.93
N ASP A 402 4.79 -2.10 41.61
CA ASP A 402 4.26 -1.31 40.52
C ASP A 402 4.79 -1.86 39.19
N ILE A 403 3.90 -2.05 38.22
CA ILE A 403 4.21 -2.59 36.91
C ILE A 403 3.47 -1.83 35.81
N THR A 404 4.03 -1.87 34.60
CA THR A 404 3.34 -1.51 33.37
C THR A 404 3.07 -2.78 32.59
N VAL A 405 1.81 -3.05 32.28
CA VAL A 405 1.38 -4.23 31.53
C VAL A 405 0.98 -3.85 30.12
N PHE A 406 1.45 -4.62 29.16
CA PHE A 406 1.00 -4.63 27.78
C PHE A 406 0.16 -5.87 27.51
N GLY A 407 -1.06 -5.70 27.03
CA GLY A 407 -1.99 -6.82 26.84
C GLY A 407 -3.01 -6.60 25.75
N ARG A 408 -3.91 -7.56 25.57
CA ARG A 408 -5.04 -7.47 24.64
C ARG A 408 -6.37 -7.87 25.28
N VAL A 409 -7.45 -7.28 24.81
CA VAL A 409 -8.82 -7.56 25.26
C VAL A 409 -9.34 -8.83 24.58
N LEU A 410 -9.62 -9.86 25.38
CA LEU A 410 -10.33 -11.06 24.97
C LEU A 410 -11.80 -10.93 25.43
N SER A 411 -12.56 -10.09 24.75
CA SER A 411 -13.98 -9.89 25.09
C SER A 411 -14.74 -11.22 24.99
N SER A 412 -15.48 -11.61 26.02
CA SER A 412 -16.42 -12.73 25.93
C SER A 412 -17.71 -12.27 25.27
N ASP A 413 -18.32 -13.11 24.45
CA ASP A 413 -19.55 -12.74 23.74
C ASP A 413 -20.73 -12.48 24.70
N GLU A 414 -20.63 -12.90 25.96
CA GLU A 414 -21.68 -12.82 26.98
C GLU A 414 -21.60 -11.56 27.89
N GLY A 415 -20.73 -10.60 27.58
CA GLY A 415 -20.80 -9.21 28.11
C GLY A 415 -20.48 -9.02 29.60
N SER A 416 -20.51 -10.06 30.44
CA SER A 416 -20.27 -9.93 31.88
C SER A 416 -18.85 -10.28 32.32
N ASN A 417 -18.10 -11.04 31.50
CA ASN A 417 -16.75 -11.49 31.84
C ASN A 417 -15.74 -11.01 30.80
N MET A 418 -15.25 -9.77 30.95
CA MET A 418 -14.11 -9.31 30.18
C MET A 418 -12.87 -10.12 30.57
N MET A 419 -12.27 -10.79 29.60
CA MET A 419 -10.97 -11.43 29.80
C MET A 419 -9.89 -10.57 29.18
N PHE A 420 -8.75 -10.48 29.85
CA PHE A 420 -7.60 -9.73 29.37
C PHE A 420 -6.44 -10.69 29.23
N GLN A 421 -5.77 -10.65 28.09
CA GLN A 421 -4.55 -11.41 27.88
C GLN A 421 -3.34 -10.54 28.11
N LEU A 422 -2.46 -11.00 29.00
CA LEU A 422 -1.13 -10.44 29.16
C LEU A 422 -0.28 -10.82 27.93
N LEU A 423 0.34 -9.84 27.28
CA LEU A 423 1.27 -10.04 26.17
C LEU A 423 2.72 -9.79 26.62
N ASP A 424 2.94 -8.76 27.42
CA ASP A 424 4.24 -8.39 27.98
C ASP A 424 4.06 -7.51 29.24
N PHE A 425 5.10 -7.35 30.06
CA PHE A 425 5.09 -6.40 31.17
C PHE A 425 6.48 -5.87 31.50
N ARG A 426 6.52 -4.72 32.17
CA ARG A 426 7.76 -4.10 32.67
C ARG A 426 7.59 -3.71 34.13
N PRO A 427 8.58 -3.95 34.99
CA PRO A 427 8.58 -3.39 36.33
C PRO A 427 8.57 -1.87 36.27
N GLY A 428 7.80 -1.25 37.16
CA GLY A 428 7.82 0.19 37.40
C GLY A 428 9.17 0.61 37.95
N ARG A 429 9.62 1.81 37.58
CA ARG A 429 10.86 2.40 38.11
C ARG A 429 10.65 3.04 39.47
#